data_AF-A0A1F9X6L0-F1
#
_entry.id   AF-A0A1F9X6L0-F1
#
_cell.length_a   1.000
_cell.length_b   1.000
_cell.length_c   1.000
_cell.angle_alpha   90.00
_cell.angle_beta   90.00
_cell.angle_gamma   90.00
#
_symmetry.space_group_name_H-M   'P 1'
#
loop_
_entity.id
_entity.type
_entity.pdbx_description
1 polymer ?
#
loop_
_entity_poly.entity_id
_entity_poly.type
_entity_poly.pdbx_seq_one_letter_code
_entity_poly.pdbx_strand_id
1 'polypeptide(L)'
;MDNQTTGYTVGEKYLNAKGTAVVYQGLTETGEKMKVECLNGKIVEVPLGYELQPYDESKVNGMSKSLMDNNGGTVRNKAKAFKEPRPTLAVKIDKYLLTGQYTVKQIAELVKDEPEAADKNVLSNVHARIIGYKRKGATVEKNEAGQVQITLKKQ
;
A
#
# COMPACT_ATOMS: atom_id res chain seq x y z
N MET A 1 41.57 11.78 -13.95
CA MET A 1 40.77 12.81 -13.27
C MET A 1 40.00 12.12 -12.18
N ASP A 2 40.63 12.04 -11.03
CA ASP A 2 40.17 11.32 -9.85
C ASP A 2 39.00 12.07 -9.23
N ASN A 3 37.80 11.56 -9.46
CA ASN A 3 36.57 12.14 -8.95
C ASN A 3 36.45 11.78 -7.45
N GLN A 4 37.27 12.43 -6.63
CA GLN A 4 37.17 12.41 -5.16
C GLN A 4 35.93 13.20 -4.77
N THR A 5 34.77 12.54 -4.75
CA THR A 5 33.52 13.21 -4.40
C THR A 5 32.77 12.42 -3.34
N THR A 6 32.58 13.08 -2.21
CA THR A 6 31.69 12.74 -1.07
C THR A 6 32.14 11.63 -0.11
N GLY A 7 33.19 10.85 -0.41
CA GLY A 7 33.66 9.79 0.50
C GLY A 7 32.69 8.59 0.61
N TYR A 8 31.70 8.52 -0.29
CA TYR A 8 30.74 7.43 -0.41
C TYR A 8 31.02 6.60 -1.65
N THR A 9 30.87 5.28 -1.52
CA THR A 9 31.04 4.31 -2.59
C THR A 9 29.74 4.11 -3.34
N VAL A 10 29.78 4.18 -4.67
CA VAL A 10 28.61 3.91 -5.50
C VAL A 10 28.16 2.46 -5.33
N GLY A 11 26.87 2.25 -5.16
CA GLY A 11 26.26 0.94 -4.90
C GLY A 11 26.24 0.54 -3.41
N GLU A 12 26.89 1.29 -2.53
CA GLU A 12 26.81 1.03 -1.09
C GLU A 12 25.55 1.62 -0.45
N LYS A 13 25.07 0.92 0.59
CA LYS A 13 23.96 1.37 1.43
C LYS A 13 24.47 2.35 2.48
N TYR A 14 23.68 3.38 2.71
CA TYR A 14 23.88 4.41 3.73
C TYR A 14 22.55 4.72 4.42
N LEU A 15 22.60 5.44 5.53
CA LEU A 15 21.43 5.99 6.22
C LEU A 15 21.41 7.51 6.08
N ASN A 16 20.26 8.07 5.76
CA ASN A 16 20.08 9.52 5.92
C ASN A 16 19.89 9.89 7.40
N ALA A 17 19.92 11.19 7.70
CA ALA A 17 19.68 11.74 9.04
C ALA A 17 18.35 11.31 9.70
N LYS A 18 17.38 10.78 8.93
CA LYS A 18 16.09 10.27 9.43
C LYS A 18 16.10 8.75 9.71
N GLY A 19 17.26 8.09 9.56
CA GLY A 19 17.37 6.64 9.70
C GLY A 19 16.72 5.86 8.55
N THR A 20 16.56 6.49 7.39
CA THR A 20 16.11 5.82 6.15
C THR A 20 17.31 5.38 5.34
N ALA A 21 17.34 4.10 4.96
CA ALA A 21 18.40 3.66 4.10
C ALA A 21 18.20 4.06 2.66
N VAL A 22 19.33 4.35 2.03
CA VAL A 22 19.45 4.72 0.64
C VAL A 22 20.71 4.08 0.07
N VAL A 23 20.74 3.84 -1.23
CA VAL A 23 21.93 3.38 -1.95
C VAL A 23 22.51 4.58 -2.68
N TYR A 24 23.80 4.84 -2.54
CA TYR A 24 24.43 5.92 -3.28
C TYR A 24 24.62 5.49 -4.75
N GLN A 25 24.09 6.27 -5.70
CA GLN A 25 24.14 5.99 -7.14
C GLN A 25 25.14 6.87 -7.89
N GLY A 26 25.94 7.67 -7.17
CA GLY A 26 26.92 8.60 -7.76
C GLY A 26 26.40 10.03 -7.85
N LEU A 27 27.05 10.86 -8.66
CA LEU A 27 26.68 12.25 -8.84
C LEU A 27 25.72 12.46 -10.02
N THR A 28 25.06 13.62 -10.05
CA THR A 28 24.38 14.10 -11.25
C THR A 28 25.37 14.42 -12.36
N GLU A 29 24.90 14.52 -13.61
CA GLU A 29 25.74 14.85 -14.76
C GLU A 29 26.45 16.19 -14.61
N THR A 30 25.85 17.12 -13.86
CA THR A 30 26.43 18.43 -13.51
C THR A 30 27.44 18.38 -12.37
N GLY A 31 27.51 17.27 -11.61
CA GLY A 31 28.38 17.15 -10.43
C GLY A 31 27.91 17.94 -9.20
N GLU A 32 26.79 18.66 -9.29
CA GLU A 32 26.31 19.56 -8.22
C GLU A 32 25.48 18.85 -7.13
N LYS A 33 24.97 17.65 -7.43
CA LYS A 33 24.10 16.86 -6.55
C LYS A 33 24.48 15.39 -6.56
N MET A 34 24.13 14.70 -5.48
CA MET A 34 24.22 13.26 -5.33
C MET A 34 22.92 12.60 -5.77
N LYS A 35 23.02 11.49 -6.48
CA LYS A 35 21.91 10.58 -6.74
C LYS A 35 21.91 9.51 -5.67
N VAL A 36 20.78 9.37 -4.99
CA VAL A 36 20.55 8.31 -4.01
C VAL A 36 19.29 7.54 -4.39
N GLU A 37 19.35 6.22 -4.31
CA GLU A 37 18.21 5.36 -4.52
C GLU A 37 17.59 4.99 -3.18
N CYS A 38 16.32 5.32 -3.01
CA CYS A 38 15.55 4.93 -1.83
C CYS A 38 15.16 3.44 -1.93
N LEU A 39 14.83 2.83 -0.79
CA LEU A 39 14.39 1.42 -0.69
C LEU A 39 13.19 1.05 -1.58
N ASN A 40 12.41 2.03 -2.04
CA ASN A 40 11.29 1.84 -2.96
C ASN A 40 11.71 1.89 -4.45
N GLY A 41 13.01 1.85 -4.76
CA GLY A 41 13.55 1.95 -6.12
C GLY A 41 13.48 3.35 -6.74
N LYS A 42 13.05 4.37 -5.96
CA LYS A 42 13.00 5.74 -6.43
C LYS A 42 14.36 6.40 -6.28
N ILE A 43 14.91 6.88 -7.40
CA ILE A 43 16.10 7.73 -7.41
C ILE A 43 15.70 9.15 -7.04
N VAL A 44 16.44 9.74 -6.10
CA VAL A 44 16.27 11.11 -5.61
C VAL A 44 17.61 11.82 -5.73
N GLU A 45 17.57 13.07 -6.16
CA GLU A 45 18.75 13.94 -6.20
C GLU A 45 18.80 14.78 -4.91
N VAL A 46 19.88 14.63 -4.16
CA VAL A 46 20.14 15.35 -2.91
C VAL A 46 21.37 16.23 -3.06
N PRO A 47 21.45 17.38 -2.37
CA PRO A 47 22.62 18.24 -2.42
C PRO A 47 23.87 17.52 -1.89
N LEU A 48 25.07 17.92 -2.34
CA LEU A 48 26.35 17.33 -1.87
C LEU A 48 26.56 17.43 -0.34
N GLY A 49 25.95 18.41 0.32
CA GLY A 49 25.98 18.56 1.78
C GLY A 49 24.98 17.66 2.53
N TYR A 50 24.33 16.72 1.85
CA TYR A 50 23.39 15.79 2.48
C TYR A 50 24.16 14.72 3.26
N GLU A 51 24.04 14.75 4.58
CA GLU A 51 24.73 13.79 5.46
C GLU A 51 24.17 12.37 5.28
N LEU A 52 25.02 11.49 4.79
CA LEU A 52 24.78 10.06 4.74
C LEU A 52 25.71 9.39 5.76
N GLN A 53 25.10 8.66 6.69
CA GLN A 53 25.82 7.88 7.68
C GLN A 53 26.07 6.48 7.13
N PRO A 54 27.17 5.81 7.51
CA PRO A 54 27.37 4.40 7.22
C PRO A 54 26.15 3.58 7.62
N TYR A 55 25.80 2.59 6.80
CA TYR A 55 24.64 1.75 7.08
C TYR A 55 24.82 0.97 8.37
N ASP A 56 23.88 1.16 9.30
CA ASP A 56 23.82 0.46 10.58
C ASP A 56 22.38 -0.03 10.78
N GLU A 57 22.17 -1.33 10.65
CA GLU A 57 20.85 -1.96 10.76
C GLU A 57 20.15 -1.64 12.09
N SER A 58 20.91 -1.41 13.16
CA SER A 58 20.36 -1.07 14.48
C SER A 58 19.75 0.33 14.55
N LYS A 59 20.16 1.23 13.65
CA LYS A 59 19.71 2.63 13.56
C LYS A 59 18.67 2.85 12.46
N VAL A 60 18.28 1.78 11.76
CA VAL A 60 17.24 1.84 10.74
C VAL A 60 15.89 2.06 11.41
N ASN A 61 15.18 3.12 11.00
CA ASN A 61 13.82 3.39 11.46
C ASN A 61 12.89 2.22 11.08
N GLY A 62 11.93 1.86 11.93
CA GLY A 62 11.03 0.72 11.75
C GLY A 62 10.31 0.67 10.40
N MET A 63 9.95 1.83 9.80
CA MET A 63 9.38 1.86 8.44
C MET A 63 10.40 1.44 7.36
N SER A 64 11.63 1.92 7.46
CA SER A 64 12.73 1.57 6.54
C SER A 64 13.15 0.11 6.73
N LYS A 65 13.13 -0.39 7.96
CA LYS A 65 13.41 -1.79 8.29
C LYS A 65 12.36 -2.71 7.65
N SER A 66 11.09 -2.36 7.80
CA SER A 66 9.99 -3.08 7.17
C SER A 66 10.07 -3.08 5.63
N LEU A 67 10.63 -2.05 5.00
CA LEU A 67 10.81 -2.00 3.55
C LEU A 67 12.01 -2.84 3.08
N MET A 68 13.08 -2.94 3.88
CA MET A 68 14.21 -3.83 3.59
C MET A 68 13.85 -5.31 3.68
N ASP A 69 13.10 -5.67 4.72
CA ASP A 69 12.69 -7.07 4.98
C ASP A 69 11.80 -7.64 3.85
N ASN A 70 11.13 -6.76 3.08
CA ASN A 70 10.33 -7.16 1.93
C ASN A 70 11.14 -7.31 0.62
N ASN A 71 12.33 -6.71 0.53
CA ASN A 71 13.17 -6.74 -0.68
C ASN A 71 14.30 -7.79 -0.62
N GLY A 72 14.60 -8.33 0.57
CA GLY A 72 15.54 -9.44 0.77
C GLY A 72 14.79 -10.67 1.23
N GLY A 73 14.40 -11.54 0.29
CA GLY A 73 13.67 -12.77 0.62
C GLY A 73 14.40 -13.59 1.67
N THR A 74 13.82 -13.69 2.88
CA THR A 74 13.66 -14.94 3.64
C THR A 74 12.61 -14.67 4.71
N VAL A 75 11.41 -15.17 4.43
CA VAL A 75 10.25 -15.10 5.31
C VAL A 75 10.54 -15.89 6.60
N ARG A 76 11.07 -15.23 7.64
CA ARG A 76 10.94 -15.70 9.03
C ARG A 76 9.93 -14.83 9.76
N ASN A 77 8.68 -14.99 9.34
CA ASN A 77 7.52 -14.44 10.02
C ASN A 77 7.35 -15.08 11.41
N LYS A 78 7.69 -14.31 12.45
CA LYS A 78 6.85 -14.21 13.66
C LYS A 78 5.96 -12.95 13.60
N ALA A 79 5.65 -12.47 12.40
CA ALA A 79 4.51 -11.59 12.17
C ALA A 79 3.27 -12.47 11.92
N LYS A 80 2.15 -12.10 12.54
CA LYS A 80 0.80 -12.49 12.07
C LYS A 80 0.80 -12.45 10.56
N ALA A 81 0.61 -13.60 9.93
CA ALA A 81 0.62 -13.75 8.49
C ALA A 81 -0.27 -12.68 7.85
N PHE A 82 0.33 -11.67 7.22
CA PHE A 82 -0.28 -11.04 6.07
C PHE A 82 -0.24 -12.11 4.96
N LYS A 83 -1.20 -13.05 5.05
CA LYS A 83 -1.75 -13.65 3.84
C LYS A 83 -2.05 -12.47 2.92
N GLU A 84 -1.73 -12.58 1.63
CA GLU A 84 -2.43 -11.80 0.60
C GLU A 84 -3.87 -11.61 1.07
N PRO A 85 -4.36 -10.38 1.28
CA PRO A 85 -5.64 -10.20 1.94
C PRO A 85 -6.63 -10.97 1.09
N ARG A 86 -7.08 -12.13 1.60
CA ARG A 86 -8.23 -12.82 1.04
C ARG A 86 -9.25 -11.71 0.88
N PRO A 87 -9.81 -11.50 -0.33
CA PRO A 87 -10.69 -10.38 -0.56
C PRO A 87 -11.71 -10.37 0.55
N THR A 88 -11.64 -9.35 1.41
CA THR A 88 -12.40 -9.32 2.65
C THR A 88 -13.87 -9.38 2.29
N LEU A 89 -14.71 -9.81 3.23
CA LEU A 89 -16.15 -9.87 3.01
C LEU A 89 -16.69 -8.54 2.42
N ALA A 90 -16.14 -7.41 2.87
CA ALA A 90 -16.44 -6.09 2.36
C ALA A 90 -16.11 -5.91 0.87
N VAL A 91 -14.93 -6.35 0.42
CA VAL A 91 -14.51 -6.25 -1.00
C VAL A 91 -15.40 -7.11 -1.88
N LYS A 92 -15.78 -8.30 -1.41
CA LYS A 92 -16.70 -9.18 -2.15
C LYS A 92 -18.10 -8.57 -2.26
N ILE A 93 -18.63 -8.03 -1.17
CA ILE A 93 -19.91 -7.31 -1.16
C ILE A 93 -19.86 -6.11 -2.12
N ASP A 94 -18.79 -5.31 -2.07
CA ASP A 94 -18.62 -4.14 -2.95
C ASP A 94 -18.61 -4.52 -4.42
N LYS A 95 -17.93 -5.61 -4.79
CA LYS A 95 -17.92 -6.12 -6.17
C LYS A 95 -19.35 -6.35 -6.68
N TYR A 96 -20.19 -7.03 -5.92
CA TYR A 96 -21.58 -7.29 -6.32
C TYR A 96 -22.45 -6.04 -6.29
N LEU A 97 -22.28 -5.15 -5.30
CA LEU A 97 -23.01 -3.88 -5.24
C LEU A 97 -22.71 -2.98 -6.45
N LEU A 98 -21.45 -2.94 -6.90
CA LEU A 98 -21.04 -2.13 -8.04
C LEU A 98 -21.46 -2.72 -9.39
N THR A 99 -21.79 -4.01 -9.47
CA THR A 99 -22.31 -4.61 -10.71
C THR A 99 -23.72 -4.13 -11.06
N GLY A 100 -24.52 -3.71 -10.07
CA GLY A 100 -25.91 -3.32 -10.29
C GLY A 100 -26.89 -4.46 -10.59
N GLN A 101 -26.42 -5.72 -10.59
CA GLN A 101 -27.19 -6.89 -11.08
C GLN A 101 -27.91 -7.67 -9.97
N TYR A 102 -27.63 -7.36 -8.70
CA TYR A 102 -28.09 -8.18 -7.59
C TYR A 102 -28.87 -7.36 -6.57
N THR A 103 -29.89 -7.98 -6.00
CA THR A 103 -30.60 -7.45 -4.83
C THR A 103 -29.76 -7.64 -3.57
N VAL A 104 -30.03 -6.87 -2.51
CA VAL A 104 -29.35 -7.01 -1.20
C VAL A 104 -29.38 -8.46 -0.68
N LYS A 105 -30.52 -9.15 -0.86
CA LYS A 105 -30.69 -10.54 -0.43
C LYS A 105 -29.81 -11.50 -1.22
N GLN A 106 -29.77 -11.35 -2.55
CA GLN A 106 -28.91 -12.16 -3.41
C GLN A 106 -27.43 -11.93 -3.12
N ILE A 107 -27.01 -10.69 -2.87
CA ILE A 107 -25.62 -10.40 -2.47
C ILE A 107 -25.29 -11.09 -1.16
N ALA A 108 -26.20 -11.05 -0.18
CA ALA A 108 -26.00 -11.74 1.09
C ALA A 108 -25.90 -13.26 0.92
N GLU A 109 -26.69 -13.85 0.02
CA GLU A 109 -26.61 -15.28 -0.30
C GLU A 109 -25.30 -15.66 -1.00
N LEU A 110 -24.79 -14.83 -1.90
CA LEU A 110 -23.54 -15.07 -2.62
C LEU A 110 -22.29 -15.05 -1.74
N VAL A 111 -22.37 -14.38 -0.58
CA VAL A 111 -21.24 -14.22 0.34
C VAL A 111 -21.48 -14.86 1.70
N LYS A 112 -22.56 -15.64 1.86
CA LYS A 112 -22.91 -16.31 3.13
C LYS A 112 -21.90 -17.39 3.52
N ASP A 113 -21.31 -18.06 2.52
CA ASP A 113 -20.37 -19.16 2.70
C ASP A 113 -18.93 -18.66 2.92
N GLU A 114 -18.75 -17.34 2.98
CA GLU A 114 -17.44 -16.75 3.25
C GLU A 114 -17.03 -16.96 4.71
N PRO A 115 -15.77 -17.34 4.98
CA PRO A 115 -15.30 -17.58 6.34
C PRO A 115 -15.39 -16.33 7.23
N GLU A 116 -15.36 -15.13 6.65
CA GLU A 116 -15.53 -13.86 7.38
C GLU A 116 -17.00 -13.50 7.69
N ALA A 117 -17.94 -14.19 7.03
CA ALA A 117 -19.38 -14.09 7.24
C ALA A 117 -19.88 -15.03 8.36
N ALA A 118 -19.08 -16.04 8.74
CA ALA A 118 -19.35 -16.87 9.90
C ALA A 118 -19.58 -15.97 11.13
N ASP A 119 -20.71 -16.22 11.81
CA ASP A 119 -21.19 -15.48 13.00
C ASP A 119 -21.59 -14.01 12.78
N LYS A 120 -21.68 -13.52 11.53
CA LYS A 120 -22.09 -12.15 11.23
C LYS A 120 -23.41 -12.10 10.45
N ASN A 121 -24.20 -11.07 10.73
CA ASN A 121 -25.36 -10.77 9.90
C ASN A 121 -24.90 -10.15 8.57
N VAL A 122 -24.76 -11.00 7.55
CA VAL A 122 -24.33 -10.61 6.20
C VAL A 122 -25.23 -9.54 5.61
N LEU A 123 -26.54 -9.64 5.84
CA LEU A 123 -27.53 -8.66 5.39
C LEU A 123 -27.23 -7.27 5.97
N SER A 124 -26.95 -7.19 7.28
CA SER A 124 -26.53 -5.94 7.94
C SER A 124 -25.21 -5.41 7.37
N ASN A 125 -24.25 -6.28 7.04
CA ASN A 125 -22.99 -5.87 6.41
C ASN A 125 -23.23 -5.26 5.02
N VAL A 126 -24.08 -5.85 4.19
CA VAL A 126 -24.45 -5.30 2.87
C VAL A 126 -25.10 -3.92 3.04
N HIS A 127 -26.03 -3.76 4.01
CA HIS A 127 -26.62 -2.47 4.32
C HIS A 127 -25.60 -1.43 4.79
N ALA A 128 -24.65 -1.83 5.65
CA ALA A 128 -23.58 -0.94 6.11
C ALA A 128 -22.71 -0.44 4.95
N ARG A 129 -22.40 -1.31 3.97
CA ARG A 129 -21.68 -0.93 2.75
C ARG A 129 -22.45 0.09 1.92
N ILE A 130 -23.75 -0.13 1.70
CA ILE A 130 -24.62 0.82 0.99
C ILE A 130 -24.63 2.19 1.68
N ILE A 131 -24.77 2.23 3.01
CA ILE A 131 -24.72 3.48 3.79
C ILE A 131 -23.34 4.16 3.62
N GLY A 132 -22.27 3.38 3.61
CA GLY A 132 -20.92 3.86 3.35
C GLY A 132 -20.78 4.57 2.01
N TYR A 133 -21.38 4.03 0.94
CA TYR A 133 -21.41 4.69 -0.37
C TYR A 133 -22.20 5.99 -0.36
N LYS A 134 -23.38 6.02 0.29
CA LYS A 134 -24.16 7.26 0.46
C LYS A 134 -23.37 8.34 1.19
N ARG A 135 -22.67 7.98 2.27
CA ARG A 135 -21.79 8.92 3.02
C ARG A 135 -20.65 9.48 2.18
N LYS A 136 -20.17 8.73 1.19
CA LYS A 136 -19.15 9.16 0.22
C LYS A 136 -19.72 9.97 -0.94
N GLY A 137 -21.01 10.31 -0.92
CA GLY A 137 -21.67 11.11 -1.95
C GLY A 137 -22.05 10.32 -3.20
N ALA A 138 -22.09 8.98 -3.13
CA ALA A 138 -22.62 8.15 -4.21
C ALA A 138 -24.15 8.12 -4.17
N THR A 139 -24.78 8.11 -5.35
CA THR A 139 -26.22 7.90 -5.48
C THR A 139 -26.50 6.40 -5.43
N VAL A 140 -27.41 5.97 -4.55
CA VAL A 140 -27.82 4.57 -4.47
C VAL A 140 -29.31 4.47 -4.73
N GLU A 141 -29.66 3.87 -5.86
CA GLU A 141 -31.04 3.65 -6.32
C GLU A 141 -31.35 2.16 -6.38
N LYS A 142 -32.65 1.85 -6.36
CA LYS A 142 -33.15 0.50 -6.61
C LYS A 142 -33.91 0.53 -7.92
N ASN A 143 -33.60 -0.38 -8.83
CA ASN A 143 -34.36 -0.49 -10.07
C ASN A 143 -35.71 -1.20 -9.83
N GLU A 144 -36.51 -1.33 -10.89
CA GLU A 144 -37.84 -1.96 -10.85
C GLU A 144 -37.80 -3.43 -10.40
N ALA A 145 -36.66 -4.11 -10.60
CA ALA A 145 -36.41 -5.47 -10.11
C ALA A 145 -35.86 -5.53 -8.66
N GLY A 146 -35.72 -4.38 -7.98
CA GLY A 146 -35.19 -4.27 -6.63
C GLY A 146 -33.67 -4.46 -6.50
N GLN A 147 -32.95 -4.47 -7.62
CA GLN A 147 -31.48 -4.55 -7.66
C GLN A 147 -30.87 -3.20 -7.26
N VAL A 148 -29.74 -3.23 -6.56
CA VAL A 148 -29.09 -2.02 -6.04
C VAL A 148 -28.14 -1.46 -7.09
N GLN A 149 -28.38 -0.23 -7.53
CA GLN A 149 -27.52 0.49 -8.46
C GLN A 149 -26.78 1.61 -7.74
N ILE A 150 -25.45 1.55 -7.75
CA ILE A 150 -24.59 2.56 -7.12
C ILE A 150 -23.90 3.38 -8.21
N THR A 151 -24.21 4.67 -8.27
CA THR A 151 -23.56 5.62 -9.15
C THR A 151 -22.55 6.44 -8.35
N LEU A 152 -21.27 6.20 -8.60
CA LEU A 152 -20.18 6.99 -8.03
C LEU A 152 -20.12 8.35 -8.75
N LYS A 153 -20.08 9.45 -8.00
CA LYS A 153 -19.76 10.75 -8.60
C LYS A 153 -18.35 10.66 -9.18
N LYS A 154 -18.19 10.91 -10.49
CA LYS A 154 -16.88 11.15 -11.10
C LYS A 154 -16.29 12.37 -10.38
N GLN A 155 -15.17 12.18 -9.69
CA GLN A 155 -14.29 13.28 -9.32
C GLN A 155 -13.56 13.78 -10.57
#